data_AF-F3GN93-F1
#
_entry.id   AF-F3GN93-F1
#
_cell.length_a   1.000
_cell.length_b   1.000
_cell.length_c   1.000
_cell.angle_alpha   90.00
_cell.angle_beta   90.00
_cell.angle_gamma   90.00
#
_symmetry.space_group_name_H-M   'P 1'
#
loop_
_entity.id
_entity.type
_entity.pdbx_description
1 polymer ?
#
loop_
_entity_poly.entity_id
_entity_poly.type
_entity_poly.pdbx_seq_one_letter_code
_entity_poly.pdbx_strand_id
1 'polypeptide(L)'
;AVSAGENLAVPSIARSTLAQWVGNCGMQLQPLVDALREAVLTHGVVHADETPVQMLTPGAKKTHRAYVWAYATSQFSELAAVVYDFSPSRAG
;
A
#
# COMPACT_ATOMS: atom_id res chain seq x y z
N ALA A 1 -42.88 -15.60 20.11
CA ALA A 1 -42.24 -16.11 18.88
C ALA A 1 -41.54 -14.93 18.20
N VAL A 2 -40.24 -14.78 18.43
CA VAL A 2 -39.38 -13.86 17.66
C VAL A 2 -38.45 -14.76 16.89
N SER A 3 -38.58 -14.72 15.57
CA SER A 3 -37.76 -15.46 14.60
C SER A 3 -36.28 -15.17 14.87
N ALA A 4 -35.49 -16.22 15.07
CA ALA A 4 -34.04 -16.13 15.04
C ALA A 4 -33.63 -15.53 13.69
N GLY A 5 -32.97 -14.37 13.72
CA GLY A 5 -32.37 -13.78 12.54
C GLY A 5 -31.31 -14.73 12.01
N GLU A 6 -31.51 -15.23 10.81
CA GLU A 6 -30.58 -16.06 10.06
C GLU A 6 -29.30 -15.24 9.83
N ASN A 7 -28.30 -15.47 10.66
CA ASN A 7 -26.97 -14.94 10.45
C ASN A 7 -26.42 -15.70 9.24
N LEU A 8 -26.49 -15.10 8.04
CA LEU A 8 -25.89 -15.65 6.82
C LEU A 8 -24.45 -16.02 7.16
N ALA A 9 -24.20 -17.33 7.32
CA ALA A 9 -22.91 -17.85 7.74
C ALA A 9 -21.93 -17.70 6.58
N VAL A 10 -21.37 -16.49 6.44
CA VAL A 10 -20.24 -16.26 5.55
C VAL A 10 -19.10 -17.12 6.09
N PRO A 11 -18.62 -18.13 5.33
CA PRO A 11 -17.56 -19.00 5.80
C PRO A 11 -16.32 -18.16 6.12
N SER A 12 -15.64 -18.46 7.23
CA SER A 12 -14.42 -17.75 7.60
C SER A 12 -13.31 -18.01 6.58
N ILE A 13 -12.86 -16.95 5.91
CA ILE A 13 -11.75 -17.02 4.96
C ILE A 13 -10.44 -16.99 5.75
N ALA A 14 -9.53 -17.92 5.46
CA ALA A 14 -8.21 -17.93 6.11
C ALA A 14 -7.44 -16.62 5.82
N ARG A 15 -6.74 -16.08 6.82
CA ARG A 15 -5.93 -14.86 6.68
C ARG A 15 -4.88 -14.97 5.57
N SER A 16 -4.32 -16.17 5.37
CA SER A 16 -3.38 -16.45 4.28
C SER A 16 -4.03 -16.29 2.90
N THR A 17 -5.26 -16.76 2.73
CA THR A 17 -6.03 -16.61 1.49
C THR A 17 -6.30 -15.13 1.21
N LEU A 18 -6.75 -14.37 2.22
CA LEU A 18 -6.96 -12.93 2.09
C LEU A 18 -5.65 -12.21 1.71
N ALA A 19 -4.55 -12.53 2.38
CA ALA A 19 -3.24 -11.94 2.09
C ALA A 19 -2.78 -12.26 0.67
N GLN A 20 -2.97 -13.50 0.20
CA GLN A 20 -2.65 -13.90 -1.17
C GLN A 20 -3.49 -13.13 -2.20
N TRP A 21 -4.79 -12.94 -1.95
CA TRP A 21 -5.64 -12.18 -2.85
C TRP A 21 -5.23 -10.71 -2.93
N VAL A 22 -4.95 -10.08 -1.79
CA VAL A 22 -4.43 -8.70 -1.76
C VAL A 22 -3.10 -8.60 -2.51
N GLY A 23 -2.19 -9.56 -2.30
CA GLY A 23 -0.91 -9.61 -3.02
C GLY A 23 -1.09 -9.76 -4.54
N ASN A 24 -1.99 -10.64 -4.98
CA ASN A 24 -2.28 -10.83 -6.40
C ASN A 24 -2.88 -9.56 -7.02
N CYS A 25 -3.85 -8.93 -6.35
CA CYS A 25 -4.41 -7.64 -6.80
C CYS A 25 -3.32 -6.57 -6.92
N GLY A 26 -2.44 -6.47 -5.92
CA GLY A 26 -1.31 -5.54 -5.95
C GLY A 26 -0.40 -5.75 -7.17
N MET A 27 -0.01 -7.00 -7.44
CA MET A 27 0.81 -7.34 -8.61
C MET A 27 0.14 -6.98 -9.94
N GLN A 28 -1.17 -7.21 -10.07
CA GLN A 28 -1.90 -6.87 -11.30
C GLN A 28 -2.06 -5.35 -11.50
N LEU A 29 -2.08 -4.58 -10.41
CA LEU A 29 -2.18 -3.12 -10.45
C LEU A 29 -0.82 -2.42 -10.63
N GLN A 30 0.29 -3.16 -10.56
CA GLN A 30 1.65 -2.58 -10.64
C GLN A 30 1.85 -1.68 -11.87
N PRO A 31 1.42 -2.02 -13.10
CA PRO A 31 1.59 -1.15 -14.26
C PRO A 31 0.91 0.21 -14.11
N LEU A 32 -0.22 0.28 -13.39
CA LEU A 32 -0.90 1.54 -13.12
C LEU A 32 -0.14 2.37 -12.09
N VAL A 33 0.41 1.73 -11.06
CA VAL A 33 1.27 2.39 -10.06
C VAL A 33 2.51 2.96 -10.72
N ASP A 34 3.14 2.22 -11.61
CA ASP A 34 4.35 2.65 -12.34
C ASP A 34 4.03 3.86 -13.25
N ALA A 35 2.96 3.79 -14.03
CA ALA A 35 2.53 4.90 -14.88
C ALA A 35 2.17 6.15 -14.06
N LEU A 36 1.50 5.98 -12.91
CA LEU A 36 1.18 7.09 -12.01
C LEU A 36 2.43 7.68 -11.38
N ARG A 37 3.42 6.84 -11.02
CA ARG A 37 4.73 7.28 -10.50
C ARG A 37 5.45 8.14 -11.51
N GLU A 38 5.55 7.69 -12.76
CA GLU A 38 6.16 8.47 -13.85
C GLU A 38 5.44 9.81 -14.03
N ALA A 39 4.11 9.80 -14.07
CA ALA A 39 3.31 11.01 -14.19
C ALA A 39 3.59 11.98 -13.03
N VAL A 40 3.54 11.53 -11.77
CA VAL A 40 3.82 12.37 -10.60
C VAL A 40 5.23 12.97 -10.67
N LEU A 41 6.24 12.18 -11.00
CA LEU A 41 7.65 12.62 -11.02
C LEU A 41 7.98 13.59 -12.15
N THR A 42 7.13 13.74 -13.17
CA THR A 42 7.29 14.76 -14.22
C THR A 42 6.79 16.15 -13.83
N HIS A 43 6.09 16.28 -12.68
CA HIS A 43 5.58 17.57 -12.22
C HIS A 43 6.70 18.44 -11.65
N GLY A 44 6.64 19.75 -11.92
CA GLY A 44 7.65 20.70 -11.44
C GLY A 44 7.70 20.84 -9.91
N VAL A 45 6.64 20.45 -9.20
CA VAL A 45 6.58 20.41 -7.74
C VAL A 45 5.91 19.11 -7.30
N VAL A 46 6.58 18.37 -6.42
CA VAL A 46 6.08 17.15 -5.78
C VAL A 46 6.26 17.29 -4.26
N HIS A 47 5.21 16.97 -3.51
CA HIS A 47 5.28 16.85 -2.06
C HIS A 47 5.70 15.43 -1.69
N ALA A 48 6.73 15.31 -0.85
CA ALA A 48 7.19 14.02 -0.35
C ALA A 48 7.05 13.96 1.17
N ASP A 49 6.49 12.86 1.68
CA ASP A 49 6.45 12.54 3.11
C ASP A 49 7.10 11.17 3.35
N GLU A 50 7.89 11.06 4.41
CA GLU A 50 8.57 9.85 4.83
C GLU A 50 7.95 9.35 6.14
N THR A 51 7.33 8.18 6.12
CA THR A 51 6.80 7.52 7.31
C THR A 51 7.62 6.26 7.64
N PRO A 52 8.38 6.24 8.76
CA PRO A 52 9.12 5.04 9.16
C PRO A 52 8.19 3.94 9.66
N VAL A 53 8.46 2.70 9.26
CA VAL A 53 7.70 1.50 9.63
C VAL A 53 8.62 0.39 10.15
N GLN A 54 8.08 -0.47 11.01
CA GLN A 54 8.81 -1.62 11.55
C GLN A 54 8.58 -2.85 10.65
N MET A 55 9.60 -3.24 9.89
CA MET A 55 9.55 -4.42 9.02
C MET A 55 10.14 -5.63 9.72
N LEU A 56 9.44 -6.76 9.70
CA LEU A 56 9.99 -8.03 10.18
C LEU A 56 11.13 -8.50 9.28
N THR A 57 12.25 -8.88 9.88
CA THR A 57 13.36 -9.51 9.17
C THR A 57 13.14 -11.02 9.16
N PRO A 58 12.95 -11.67 7.98
CA PRO A 58 12.73 -13.11 7.91
C PRO A 58 13.83 -13.87 8.65
N GLY A 59 13.43 -14.82 9.51
CA GLY A 59 14.36 -15.68 10.26
C GLY A 59 15.03 -15.03 11.49
N ALA A 60 15.04 -13.71 11.64
CA ALA A 60 15.80 -13.05 12.72
C ALA A 60 14.98 -12.74 13.98
N LYS A 61 13.64 -12.95 13.98
CA LYS A 61 12.69 -12.55 15.05
C LYS A 61 12.83 -11.09 15.52
N LYS A 62 13.46 -10.24 14.70
CA LYS A 62 13.71 -8.81 14.96
C LYS A 62 13.09 -7.98 13.85
N THR A 63 12.66 -6.78 14.20
CA THR A 63 12.26 -5.77 13.22
C THR A 63 13.45 -4.87 12.89
N HIS A 64 13.50 -4.37 11.66
CA HIS A 64 14.34 -3.25 11.27
C HIS A 64 13.45 -2.10 10.79
N ARG A 65 14.03 -0.89 10.79
CA ARG A 65 13.33 0.32 10.34
C ARG A 65 13.35 0.37 8.82
N ALA A 66 12.18 0.27 8.21
CA ALA A 66 11.93 0.52 6.80
C ALA A 66 11.12 1.81 6.65
N TYR A 67 10.83 2.23 5.42
CA TYR A 67 10.23 3.52 5.13
C TYR A 67 9.15 3.37 4.07
N VAL A 68 8.02 4.03 4.29
CA VAL A 68 7.00 4.28 3.27
C VAL A 68 7.11 5.75 2.88
N TRP A 69 7.31 6.00 1.60
CA TRP A 69 7.32 7.32 1.00
C TRP A 69 5.97 7.59 0.36
N ALA A 70 5.42 8.79 0.55
CA ALA A 70 4.27 9.27 -0.19
C ALA A 70 4.72 10.43 -1.08
N TYR A 71 4.48 10.32 -2.39
CA TYR A 71 4.72 11.37 -3.38
C TYR A 71 3.38 11.87 -3.90
N ALA A 72 3.07 13.13 -3.62
CA ALA A 72 1.81 13.76 -4.01
C ALA A 72 2.05 14.92 -4.96
N THR A 73 1.18 15.06 -5.96
CA THR A 73 1.12 16.30 -6.75
C THR A 73 0.66 17.46 -5.87
N SER A 74 1.02 18.69 -6.25
CA SER A 74 0.52 19.88 -5.54
C SER A 74 -0.99 20.05 -5.74
N GLN A 75 -1.66 20.74 -4.81
CA GLN A 75 -3.07 21.10 -4.94
C GLN A 75 -3.41 21.95 -6.17
N PHE A 76 -2.40 22.53 -6.82
CA PHE A 76 -2.55 23.35 -8.03
C PHE A 76 -2.35 22.54 -9.33
N SER A 77 -2.03 21.24 -9.20
CA SER A 77 -1.91 20.32 -10.32
C SER A 77 -3.29 19.90 -10.84
N GLU A 78 -3.45 19.79 -12.15
CA GLU A 78 -4.65 19.18 -12.74
C GLU A 78 -4.76 17.69 -12.40
N LEU A 79 -3.61 17.01 -12.30
CA LEU A 79 -3.54 15.63 -11.82
C LEU A 79 -3.56 15.62 -10.30
N ALA A 80 -4.61 15.06 -9.71
CA ALA A 80 -4.69 14.74 -8.28
C ALA A 80 -4.20 13.30 -8.05
N ALA A 81 -2.95 13.14 -7.63
CA ALA A 81 -2.33 11.83 -7.50
C ALA A 81 -1.45 11.74 -6.24
N VAL A 82 -1.44 10.57 -5.64
CA VAL A 82 -0.50 10.16 -4.59
C VAL A 82 0.02 8.77 -4.93
N VAL A 83 1.34 8.61 -4.92
CA VAL A 83 2.02 7.32 -5.10
C VAL A 83 2.78 6.99 -3.82
N TYR A 84 2.61 5.74 -3.38
CA TYR A 84 3.35 5.21 -2.23
C TYR A 84 4.49 4.32 -2.71
N ASP A 85 5.66 4.46 -2.11
CA ASP A 85 6.84 3.64 -2.37
C ASP A 85 7.37 3.06 -1.07
N PHE A 86 7.67 1.76 -1.04
CA PHE A 86 8.25 1.12 0.12
C PHE A 86 9.74 0.90 -0.09
N SER A 87 10.55 1.38 0.85
CA SER A 87 12.00 1.13 0.83
C SER A 87 12.46 0.44 2.12
N PRO A 88 13.26 -0.64 2.03
CA PRO A 88 13.82 -1.32 3.20
C PRO A 88 14.88 -0.45 3.92
N SER A 89 15.35 0.63 3.30
CA SER A 89 16.35 1.52 3.86
C SER A 89 16.03 2.99 3.52
N ARG A 90 16.63 3.93 4.26
CA ARG A 90 16.48 5.37 3.94
C ARG A 90 17.35 5.80 2.78
N ALA A 91 18.41 5.05 2.50
CA ALA A 91 19.26 5.31 1.35
C ALA A 91 18.50 4.88 0.09
N GLY A 92 18.50 5.78 -0.90
CA GLY A 92 18.13 5.47 -2.28
C GLY A 92 19.29 4.83 -3.03
#